data_AF-A0A972TBA8-F1
#
_entry.id   AF-A0A972TBA8-F1
#
_cell.length_a   1.000
_cell.length_b   1.000
_cell.length_c   1.000
_cell.angle_alpha   90.00
_cell.angle_beta   90.00
_cell.angle_gamma   90.00
#
_symmetry.space_group_name_H-M   'P 1'
#
loop_
_entity.id
_entity.type
_entity.pdbx_description
1 polymer ?
#
loop_
_entity_poly.entity_id
_entity_poly.type
_entity_poly.pdbx_seq_one_letter_code
_entity_poly.pdbx_strand_id
1 'polypeptide(L)' 'MQGVKYLIDENGKKTAVQIDLKVWGEIWEDFYDVMIALSRKDEPDIPWEEVKKEIEADSGKV' A
#
# COMPACT_ATOMS: atom_id res chain seq x y z
N MET A 1 20.60 1.29 -10.53
CA MET A 1 19.32 2.02 -10.41
C MET A 1 19.51 3.12 -9.39
N GLN A 2 19.41 4.39 -9.79
CA GLN A 2 19.51 5.50 -8.86
C GLN A 2 18.35 5.43 -7.84
N GLY A 3 18.61 5.77 -6.58
CA GLY A 3 17.56 5.80 -5.55
C GLY A 3 17.08 4.43 -5.07
N VAL A 4 17.72 3.32 -5.46
CA VAL A 4 17.40 1.96 -4.97
C VAL A 4 18.61 1.37 -4.28
N LYS A 5 18.46 0.98 -3.01
CA LYS A 5 19.50 0.32 -2.20
C LYS A 5 18.97 -1.00 -1.68
N TYR A 6 19.81 -2.04 -1.68
CA TYR A 6 19.43 -3.37 -1.18
C TYR A 6 20.15 -3.67 0.13
N LEU A 7 19.43 -4.31 1.05
CA LEU A 7 20.05 -5.07 2.14
C LEU A 7 20.38 -6.46 1.61
N ILE A 8 21.62 -6.88 1.80
CA ILE A 8 22.14 -8.16 1.33
C ILE A 8 22.57 -8.97 2.55
N ASP A 9 22.15 -10.23 2.63
CA ASP A 9 22.55 -11.13 3.69
C ASP A 9 23.98 -11.67 3.50
N GLU A 10 24.45 -12.46 4.47
CA GLU A 10 25.80 -13.05 4.47
C GLU A 10 26.05 -14.01 3.28
N ASN A 11 24.99 -14.54 2.67
CA ASN A 11 25.06 -15.43 1.51
C ASN A 11 24.99 -14.66 0.19
N GLY A 12 24.92 -13.32 0.22
CA GLY A 12 24.79 -12.49 -0.97
C GLY A 12 23.36 -12.36 -1.51
N LYS A 13 22.34 -12.79 -0.76
CA LYS A 13 20.94 -12.69 -1.19
C LYS A 13 20.34 -11.35 -0.76
N LYS A 14 19.64 -10.69 -1.68
CA LYS A 14 18.86 -9.47 -1.37
C LYS A 14 17.66 -9.83 -0.48
N THR A 15 17.57 -9.21 0.69
CA THR A 15 16.52 -9.49 1.68
C THR A 15 15.56 -8.34 1.90
N ALA A 16 16.01 -7.11 1.66
CA ALA A 16 15.17 -5.92 1.72
C ALA A 16 15.65 -4.86 0.72
N VAL A 17 14.81 -3.84 0.48
CA VAL A 17 15.11 -2.72 -0.40
C VAL A 17 14.67 -1.40 0.26
N GLN A 18 15.51 -0.37 0.14
CA GLN A 18 15.17 1.01 0.43
C GLN A 18 15.03 1.76 -0.91
N ILE A 19 13.91 2.46 -1.09
CA ILE A 19 13.55 3.16 -2.33
C ILE A 19 13.41 4.64 -2.02
N ASP A 20 14.02 5.49 -2.85
CA ASP A 20 13.82 6.94 -2.83
C ASP A 20 12.49 7.30 -3.49
N LEU A 21 11.51 7.71 -2.68
CA LEU A 21 10.17 8.06 -3.15
C LEU A 21 10.14 9.35 -3.99
N LYS A 22 11.17 10.20 -3.96
CA LYS A 22 11.24 11.35 -4.88
C LYS A 22 11.49 10.91 -6.33
N VAL A 23 12.12 9.75 -6.51
CA VAL A 23 12.47 9.21 -7.82
C VAL A 23 11.47 8.13 -8.26
N TRP A 24 10.95 7.35 -7.30
CA TRP A 24 10.15 6.15 -7.58
C TRP A 24 8.80 6.12 -6.85
N GLY A 25 8.37 7.25 -6.27
CA GLY A 25 7.17 7.32 -5.44
C GLY A 25 5.90 6.82 -6.14
N GLU A 26 5.67 7.27 -7.37
CA GLU A 26 4.47 6.89 -8.16
C GLU A 26 4.40 5.38 -8.39
N ILE A 27 5.50 4.75 -8.81
CA ILE A 27 5.52 3.29 -9.02
C ILE A 27 5.40 2.53 -7.69
N TRP A 28 5.96 3.07 -6.61
CA TRP A 28 5.82 2.46 -5.29
C TRP A 28 4.38 2.52 -4.78
N GLU A 29 3.67 3.63 -5.04
CA GLU A 29 2.24 3.79 -4.73
C GLU A 29 1.41 2.72 -5.44
N ASP A 30 1.57 2.56 -6.76
CA ASP A 30 0.87 1.53 -7.54
C ASP A 30 1.12 0.12 -6.98
N PHE A 31 2.37 -0.18 -6.61
CA PHE A 31 2.73 -1.48 -6.03
C PHE A 31 2.05 -1.68 -4.65
N TYR A 32 2.02 -0.64 -3.83
CA TYR A 32 1.41 -0.67 -2.51
C TYR A 32 -0.11 -0.85 -2.58
N ASP A 33 -0.79 -0.12 -3.47
CA ASP A 33 -2.23 -0.22 -3.68
C ASP A 33 -2.67 -1.62 -4.09
N VAL A 34 -1.92 -2.26 -4.99
CA VAL A 34 -2.20 -3.65 -5.39
C VAL A 34 -2.02 -4.61 -4.20
N MET A 35 -0.99 -4.43 -3.38
CA MET A 35 -0.81 -5.26 -2.18
C MET A 35 -1.97 -5.11 -1.20
N ILE A 36 -2.45 -3.88 -0.97
CA ILE A 36 -3.60 -3.62 -0.11
C ILE A 36 -4.85 -4.28 -0.70
N ALA A 37 -5.14 -4.07 -1.98
CA ALA A 37 -6.29 -4.69 -2.64
C ALA A 37 -6.26 -6.23 -2.52
N LEU A 38 -5.10 -6.86 -2.71
CA LEU A 38 -4.94 -8.30 -2.56
C LEU A 38 -5.11 -8.77 -1.12
N SER A 39 -4.61 -8.03 -0.13
CA SER A 39 -4.77 -8.40 1.29
C SER A 39 -6.23 -8.39 1.74
N ARG A 40 -7.07 -7.61 1.06
CA ARG A 40 -8.50 -7.42 1.37
C ARG A 40 -9.42 -8.26 0.48
N LYS A 41 -8.86 -9.09 -0.40
CA LYS A 41 -9.62 -9.84 -1.42
C LYS A 41 -10.69 -10.76 -0.83
N ASP A 42 -10.43 -11.32 0.35
CA ASP A 42 -11.33 -12.26 1.02
C ASP A 42 -12.13 -11.60 2.17
N GLU A 43 -12.07 -10.27 2.30
CA GLU A 43 -12.94 -9.55 3.23
C GLU A 43 -14.41 -9.69 2.79
N PRO A 44 -15.36 -9.82 3.74
CA PRO A 44 -16.76 -9.85 3.39
C PRO A 44 -17.20 -8.51 2.80
N ASP A 45 -17.96 -8.58 1.71
CA ASP A 45 -18.61 -7.40 1.14
C ASP A 45 -19.61 -6.81 2.14
N ILE A 46 -19.66 -5.47 2.18
CA ILE A 46 -20.69 -4.74 2.91
C ILE A 46 -21.63 -4.02 1.92
N PRO A 47 -22.94 -3.93 2.22
CA PRO A 47 -23.87 -3.21 1.36
C PRO A 47 -23.48 -1.73 1.18
N TRP A 48 -23.67 -1.20 -0.02
CA TRP A 48 -23.38 0.21 -0.32
C TRP A 48 -24.05 1.21 0.65
N GLU A 49 -25.28 0.92 1.08
CA GLU A 49 -26.00 1.76 2.04
C GLU A 49 -25.36 1.81 3.43
N GLU A 50 -24.60 0.78 3.80
CA GLU A 50 -23.83 0.75 5.05
C GLU A 50 -22.59 1.63 4.92
N VAL A 51 -21.83 1.45 3.84
CA VAL A 51 -20.65 2.30 3.51
C VAL A 51 -21.02 3.78 3.47
N LYS A 52 -22.13 4.12 2.80
CA LYS A 52 -22.56 5.52 2.66
C LYS A 52 -22.85 6.17 4.01
N LYS A 53 -23.51 5.45 4.92
CA LYS A 53 -23.79 5.94 6.28
C LYS A 53 -22.52 6.15 7.08
N GLU A 54 -21.55 5.24 6.96
CA GLU A 54 -20.25 5.40 7.63
C GLU A 54 -19.51 6.65 7.15
N ILE A 55 -19.45 6.87 5.83
CA ILE A 55 -18.82 8.06 5.24
C ILE A 55 -19.52 9.34 5.70
N GLU A 56 -20.86 9.38 5.67
CA GLU A 56 -21.64 10.55 6.13
C GLU A 56 -21.42 10.81 7.63
N ALA A 57 -21.36 9.77 8.45
CA ALA A 57 -21.11 9.88 9.89
C ALA A 57 -19.69 10.38 10.22
N ASP A 58 -18.69 10.03 9.41
CA ASP A 58 -17.31 10.51 9.59
C ASP A 58 -17.13 11.93 9.06
N SER A 59 -17.83 12.28 7.98
CA SER A 59 -17.84 13.64 7.40
C SER A 59 -18.47 14.69 8.34
N GLY A 60 -19.33 14.27 9.26
CA GLY A 60 -19.97 15.12 10.26
C GLY A 60 -19.14 15.37 11.54
N LYS A 61 -17.92 14.83 11.64
CA LYS A 61 -17.03 14.98 12.82
C LYS A 61 -15.97 16.09 12.69
N VAL A 62 -16.09 16.99 11.71
CA VAL A 62 -15.20 18.15 11.52
C VAL A 62 -15.91 19.44 11.91
#